data_AF-A0AAQ6IQC0-F1
#
_entry.id   AF-A0AAQ6IQC0-F1
#
_cell.length_a   1.000
_cell.length_b   1.000
_cell.length_c   1.000
_cell.angle_alpha   90.00
_cell.angle_beta   90.00
_cell.angle_gamma   90.00
#
_symmetry.space_group_name_H-M   'P 1'
#
loop_
_entity.id
_entity.type
_entity.pdbx_description
1 polymer ?
#
loop_
_entity_poly.entity_id
_entity_poly.type
_entity_poly.pdbx_seq_one_letter_code
_entity_poly.pdbx_strand_id
1 'polypeptide(L)'
;MINDWAERHPREIIILALSHFKGFDQKTELHNHLISFIKTLFGPKVVLRGVTPTLRSCWDQGTNVIVSYDYPAIHDSYMWSKISYFYGDSMKIARVESVLSEVLEKTRPSHCFFVCGLNLTLPDDARICLYVLRLCDSFANVVRRSLPRLLLWVKQQGSRKPNIVASDLAGREDFVSAVIQLNISK
;
A
#
# COMPACT_ATOMS: atom_id res chain seq x y z
N MET A 1 -13.11 6.88 14.45
CA MET A 1 -12.98 6.73 12.97
C MET A 1 -11.60 7.22 12.52
N ILE A 2 -11.22 7.00 11.25
CA ILE A 2 -9.88 7.38 10.74
C ILE A 2 -9.61 8.88 10.82
N ASN A 3 -10.64 9.72 10.63
CA ASN A 3 -10.54 11.17 10.77
C ASN A 3 -10.13 11.57 12.20
N ASP A 4 -10.83 11.06 13.22
CA ASP A 4 -10.52 11.35 14.63
C ASP A 4 -9.14 10.81 15.05
N TRP A 5 -8.65 9.76 14.39
CA TRP A 5 -7.28 9.28 14.61
C TRP A 5 -6.28 10.27 13.99
N ALA A 6 -6.49 10.72 12.75
CA ALA A 6 -5.65 11.72 12.11
C ALA A 6 -5.54 13.02 12.94
N GLU A 7 -6.65 13.45 13.55
CA GLU A 7 -6.69 14.63 14.43
C GLU A 7 -5.90 14.45 15.72
N ARG A 8 -5.97 13.26 16.34
CA ARG A 8 -5.23 12.95 17.58
C ARG A 8 -3.74 12.67 17.34
N HIS A 9 -3.36 12.35 16.11
CA HIS A 9 -1.99 11.97 15.73
C HIS A 9 -1.45 12.86 14.59
N PRO A 10 -1.30 14.19 14.82
CA PRO A 10 -0.95 15.15 13.76
C PRO A 10 0.46 14.96 13.17
N ARG A 11 1.31 14.18 13.84
CA ARG A 11 2.67 13.86 13.36
C ARG A 11 2.76 12.59 12.51
N GLU A 12 1.71 11.77 12.53
CA GLU A 12 1.65 10.54 11.74
C GLU A 12 1.00 10.81 10.39
N ILE A 13 1.60 10.33 9.31
CA ILE A 13 1.06 10.49 7.95
C ILE A 13 0.22 9.26 7.58
N ILE A 14 -1.03 9.50 7.21
CA ILE A 14 -1.94 8.47 6.68
C ILE A 14 -1.92 8.53 5.17
N ILE A 15 -1.71 7.39 4.51
CA ILE A 15 -1.84 7.26 3.05
C ILE A 15 -3.08 6.42 2.75
N LEU A 16 -4.09 7.05 2.12
CA LEU A 16 -5.31 6.39 1.66
C LEU A 16 -5.22 6.17 0.16
N ALA A 17 -5.08 4.92 -0.28
CA ALA A 17 -5.02 4.57 -1.70
C ALA A 17 -6.35 3.95 -2.14
N LEU A 18 -7.17 4.73 -2.85
CA LEU A 18 -8.45 4.30 -3.41
C LEU A 18 -8.27 3.91 -4.88
N SER A 19 -8.59 2.67 -5.21
CA SER A 19 -8.46 2.13 -6.57
C SER A 19 -9.44 0.99 -6.84
N HIS A 20 -9.47 0.49 -8.08
CA HIS A 20 -10.30 -0.64 -8.49
C HIS A 20 -11.79 -0.43 -8.16
N PHE A 21 -12.33 0.73 -8.56
CA PHE A 21 -13.71 1.13 -8.27
C PHE A 21 -14.74 0.34 -9.10
N LYS A 22 -14.97 -0.93 -8.73
CA LYS A 22 -15.95 -1.79 -9.41
C LYS A 22 -17.33 -1.12 -9.43
N GLY A 23 -17.86 -0.89 -10.62
CA GLY A 23 -19.19 -0.31 -10.82
C GLY A 23 -19.23 1.23 -10.82
N PHE A 24 -18.07 1.89 -10.74
CA PHE A 24 -17.92 3.35 -10.90
C PHE A 24 -17.39 3.73 -12.29
N ASP A 25 -16.93 2.77 -13.10
CA ASP A 25 -16.06 2.96 -14.26
C ASP A 25 -16.57 3.93 -15.36
N GLN A 26 -17.85 4.37 -15.29
CA GLN A 26 -18.46 5.34 -16.20
C GLN A 26 -19.33 6.38 -15.48
N LYS A 27 -19.22 6.50 -14.15
CA LYS A 27 -20.08 7.35 -13.32
C LYS A 27 -19.26 8.45 -12.68
N THR A 28 -18.86 9.44 -13.48
CA THR A 28 -18.10 10.62 -13.03
C THR A 28 -18.74 11.29 -11.82
N GLU A 29 -20.08 11.33 -11.75
CA GLU A 29 -20.80 11.90 -10.60
C GLU A 29 -20.53 11.17 -9.28
N LEU A 30 -20.38 9.84 -9.31
CA LEU A 30 -20.04 9.09 -8.10
C LEU A 30 -18.60 9.36 -7.66
N HIS A 31 -17.68 9.51 -8.60
CA HIS A 31 -16.30 9.92 -8.30
C HIS A 31 -16.27 11.33 -7.71
N ASN A 32 -16.98 12.29 -8.32
CA ASN A 32 -17.10 13.66 -7.83
C ASN A 32 -17.68 13.70 -6.41
N HIS A 33 -18.75 12.95 -6.16
CA HIS A 33 -19.38 12.88 -4.84
C HIS A 33 -18.44 12.28 -3.79
N LEU A 34 -17.76 11.17 -4.09
CA LEU A 34 -16.81 10.56 -3.17
C LEU A 34 -15.62 11.49 -2.88
N ILE A 35 -15.12 12.20 -3.89
CA ILE A 35 -14.03 13.16 -3.72
C ILE A 35 -14.46 14.35 -2.88
N SER A 36 -15.65 14.90 -3.14
CA SER A 36 -16.23 15.96 -2.31
C SER A 36 -16.37 15.50 -0.86
N PHE A 37 -16.86 14.28 -0.63
CA PHE A 37 -16.96 13.70 0.70
C PHE A 37 -15.59 13.59 1.39
N ILE A 38 -14.57 13.06 0.71
CA ILE A 38 -13.21 12.94 1.27
C ILE A 38 -12.64 14.31 1.62
N LYS A 39 -12.83 15.30 0.75
CA LYS A 39 -12.41 16.69 1.00
C LYS A 39 -13.09 17.28 2.21
N THR A 40 -14.40 17.10 2.36
CA THR A 40 -15.14 17.58 3.53
C THR A 40 -14.71 16.86 4.80
N LEU A 41 -14.47 15.55 4.73
CA LEU A 41 -14.10 14.72 5.88
C LEU A 41 -12.72 15.11 6.45
N PHE A 42 -11.70 15.19 5.59
CA PHE A 42 -10.33 15.47 6.06
C PHE A 42 -9.97 16.95 6.02
N GLY A 43 -10.60 17.73 5.13
CA GLY A 43 -10.46 19.17 5.03
C GLY A 43 -9.00 19.62 4.92
N PRO A 44 -8.53 20.51 5.82
CA PRO A 44 -7.17 21.04 5.77
C PRO A 44 -6.10 19.98 6.09
N LYS A 45 -6.47 18.79 6.56
CA LYS A 45 -5.52 17.71 6.85
C LYS A 45 -4.96 17.08 5.57
N VAL A 46 -5.59 17.31 4.41
CA VAL A 46 -5.16 16.73 3.13
C VAL A 46 -3.87 17.39 2.63
N VAL A 47 -2.86 16.57 2.35
CA VAL A 47 -1.63 16.99 1.69
C VAL A 47 -1.89 17.18 0.21
N LEU A 48 -1.73 18.41 -0.29
CA LEU A 48 -1.93 18.73 -1.70
C LEU A 48 -0.79 18.20 -2.58
N ARG A 49 -1.12 17.79 -3.79
CA ARG A 49 -0.19 17.43 -4.87
C ARG A 49 0.46 18.70 -5.43
N GLY A 50 1.74 18.62 -5.77
CA GLY A 50 2.47 19.68 -6.51
C GLY A 50 3.88 19.95 -6.00
N VAL A 51 4.16 19.60 -4.73
CA VAL A 51 5.49 19.66 -4.13
C VAL A 51 5.76 18.32 -3.46
N THR A 52 7.01 17.82 -3.52
CA THR A 52 7.40 16.61 -2.79
C THR A 52 7.32 16.90 -1.28
N PRO A 53 6.37 16.27 -0.55
CA PRO A 53 6.18 16.57 0.85
C PRO A 53 7.32 16.01 1.67
N THR A 54 7.72 16.76 2.69
CA THR A 54 8.56 16.27 3.79
C THR A 54 7.70 16.11 5.03
N LEU A 55 8.11 15.27 5.99
CA LEU A 55 7.39 15.15 7.26
C LEU A 55 7.26 16.52 7.95
N ARG A 56 8.35 17.29 7.99
CA ARG A 56 8.36 18.64 8.56
C ARG A 56 7.35 19.55 7.88
N SER A 57 7.37 19.64 6.54
CA SER A 57 6.44 20.52 5.82
C SER A 57 4.98 20.11 6.03
N CYS A 58 4.70 18.80 6.17
CA CYS A 58 3.34 18.34 6.46
C CYS A 58 2.89 18.83 7.84
N TRP A 59 3.73 18.64 8.86
CA TRP A 59 3.44 19.05 10.24
C TRP A 59 3.28 20.56 10.39
N ASP A 60 4.18 21.34 9.76
CA ASP A 60 4.13 22.81 9.80
C ASP A 60 2.84 23.36 9.16
N GLN A 61 2.30 22.65 8.16
CA GLN A 61 1.05 22.99 7.48
C GLN A 61 -0.20 22.40 8.17
N GLY A 62 -0.04 21.58 9.23
CA GLY A 62 -1.15 20.85 9.85
C GLY A 62 -1.79 19.80 8.94
N THR A 63 -1.07 19.34 7.92
CA THR A 63 -1.51 18.30 6.98
C THR A 63 -0.92 16.95 7.38
N ASN A 64 -1.72 15.88 7.30
CA ASN A 64 -1.25 14.54 7.63
C ASN A 64 -2.00 13.40 6.91
N VAL A 65 -2.79 13.72 5.87
CA VAL A 65 -3.54 12.74 5.09
C VAL A 65 -3.19 12.88 3.60
N ILE A 66 -2.61 11.85 3.01
CA ILE A 66 -2.36 11.75 1.57
C ILE A 66 -3.45 10.86 0.97
N VAL A 67 -4.18 11.36 -0.03
CA VAL A 67 -5.22 10.59 -0.72
C VAL A 67 -4.78 10.32 -2.15
N SER A 68 -4.49 9.05 -2.46
CA SER A 68 -4.26 8.56 -3.82
C SER A 68 -5.57 8.04 -4.39
N TYR A 69 -5.88 8.44 -5.62
CA TYR A 69 -7.16 8.16 -6.25
C TYR A 69 -6.96 7.73 -7.71
N ASP A 70 -7.36 6.50 -8.04
CA ASP A 70 -7.17 5.89 -9.37
C ASP A 70 -8.32 6.26 -10.33
N TYR A 71 -8.42 7.54 -10.70
CA TYR A 71 -9.37 7.99 -11.71
C TYR A 71 -8.80 9.17 -12.53
N PRO A 72 -8.54 8.97 -13.83
CA PRO A 72 -7.73 9.88 -14.64
C PRO A 72 -8.42 11.18 -15.03
N ALA A 73 -9.76 11.25 -15.01
CA ALA A 73 -10.48 12.45 -15.47
C ALA A 73 -10.46 13.61 -14.46
N ILE A 74 -9.71 13.47 -13.35
CA ILE A 74 -9.72 14.42 -12.25
C ILE A 74 -8.35 15.08 -12.11
N HIS A 75 -8.30 16.36 -12.49
CA HIS A 75 -7.16 17.25 -12.29
C HIS A 75 -7.34 18.04 -10.99
N ASP A 76 -7.35 17.33 -9.86
CA ASP A 76 -7.59 17.89 -8.54
C ASP A 76 -6.32 17.81 -7.68
N SER A 77 -5.86 18.95 -7.15
CA SER A 77 -4.65 18.99 -6.31
C SER A 77 -4.82 18.24 -4.99
N TYR A 78 -6.05 17.96 -4.55
CA TYR A 78 -6.31 17.16 -3.36
C TYR A 78 -6.11 15.65 -3.60
N MET A 79 -6.11 15.21 -4.86
CA MET A 79 -6.04 13.80 -5.24
C MET A 79 -4.69 13.48 -5.89
N TRP A 80 -3.93 12.62 -5.22
CA TRP A 80 -2.68 12.11 -5.73
C TRP A 80 -2.92 11.04 -6.78
N SER A 81 -1.97 10.90 -7.71
CA SER A 81 -1.96 9.83 -8.70
C SER A 81 -2.05 8.46 -8.03
N LYS A 82 -2.55 7.46 -8.76
CA LYS A 82 -2.52 6.06 -8.34
C LYS A 82 -1.12 5.68 -7.87
N ILE A 83 -1.03 5.13 -6.66
CA ILE A 83 0.19 4.51 -6.14
C ILE A 83 0.34 3.12 -6.78
N SER A 84 1.47 2.88 -7.43
CA SER A 84 1.76 1.58 -8.03
C SER A 84 1.89 0.51 -6.94
N TYR A 85 1.17 -0.60 -7.12
CA TYR A 85 1.20 -1.75 -6.22
C TYR A 85 1.92 -2.91 -6.90
N PHE A 86 3.16 -3.16 -6.52
CA PHE A 86 3.97 -4.25 -7.06
C PHE A 86 3.83 -5.48 -6.17
N TYR A 87 3.48 -6.62 -6.76
CA TYR A 87 3.31 -7.90 -6.05
C TYR A 87 3.57 -9.06 -7.00
N GLY A 88 3.81 -10.25 -6.46
CA GLY A 88 4.24 -11.39 -7.25
C GLY A 88 3.16 -12.07 -8.09
N ASP A 89 1.88 -11.76 -7.83
CA ASP A 89 0.71 -12.41 -8.42
C ASP A 89 0.83 -13.95 -8.45
N SER A 90 1.21 -14.52 -7.31
CA SER A 90 1.55 -15.94 -7.22
C SER A 90 1.52 -16.45 -5.79
N MET A 91 1.22 -17.74 -5.65
CA MET A 91 1.42 -18.49 -4.41
C MET A 91 2.90 -18.84 -4.14
N LYS A 92 3.81 -18.60 -5.09
CA LYS A 92 5.23 -18.91 -4.94
C LYS A 92 5.98 -17.72 -4.34
N ILE A 93 6.53 -17.90 -3.13
CA ILE A 93 7.36 -16.88 -2.44
C ILE A 93 8.50 -16.37 -3.34
N ALA A 94 9.22 -17.26 -4.02
CA ALA A 94 10.33 -16.89 -4.90
C ALA A 94 9.89 -15.95 -6.04
N ARG A 95 8.63 -16.04 -6.50
CA ARG A 95 8.09 -15.12 -7.51
C ARG A 95 7.87 -13.74 -6.93
N VAL A 96 7.32 -13.65 -5.71
CA VAL A 96 7.17 -12.39 -4.98
C VAL A 96 8.55 -11.73 -4.77
N GLU A 97 9.52 -12.48 -4.24
CA GLU A 97 10.89 -12.00 -4.02
C GLU A 97 11.52 -11.50 -5.33
N SER A 98 11.37 -12.25 -6.43
CA SER A 98 11.92 -11.89 -7.74
C SER A 98 11.31 -10.60 -8.30
N VAL A 99 9.97 -10.46 -8.29
CA VAL A 99 9.29 -9.26 -8.81
C VAL A 99 9.69 -8.03 -7.99
N LEU A 100 9.70 -8.15 -6.67
CA LEU A 100 10.04 -7.02 -5.81
C LEU A 100 11.53 -6.66 -5.92
N SER A 101 12.42 -7.64 -6.07
CA SER A 101 13.85 -7.37 -6.33
C SER A 101 14.05 -6.59 -7.62
N GLU A 102 13.36 -6.99 -8.70
CA GLU A 102 13.41 -6.27 -9.98
C GLU A 102 12.95 -4.82 -9.86
N VAL A 103 11.87 -4.57 -9.11
CA VAL A 103 11.37 -3.22 -8.84
C VAL A 103 12.38 -2.39 -8.05
N LEU A 104 12.97 -2.95 -7.00
CA LEU A 104 13.92 -2.21 -6.16
C LEU A 104 15.25 -1.93 -6.86
N GLU A 105 15.67 -2.81 -7.78
CA GLU A 105 16.97 -2.73 -8.47
C GLU A 105 16.91 -1.96 -9.79
N LYS A 106 15.84 -2.12 -10.57
CA LYS A 106 15.83 -1.71 -11.99
C LYS A 106 14.77 -0.68 -12.32
N THR A 107 13.56 -0.85 -11.81
CA THR A 107 12.39 -0.05 -12.24
C THR A 107 11.83 0.84 -11.13
N ARG A 108 12.64 1.12 -10.10
CA ARG A 108 12.24 1.88 -8.93
C ARG A 108 11.68 3.26 -9.31
N PRO A 109 10.43 3.58 -8.96
CA PRO A 109 9.91 4.93 -9.13
C PRO A 109 10.67 5.93 -8.23
N SER A 110 11.19 7.01 -8.83
CA SER A 110 12.06 7.98 -8.16
C SER A 110 11.34 9.18 -7.54
N HIS A 111 10.09 9.46 -7.96
CA HIS A 111 9.34 10.67 -7.57
C HIS A 111 7.90 10.40 -7.14
N CYS A 112 7.56 9.16 -6.80
CA CYS A 112 6.25 8.81 -6.29
C CYS A 112 6.34 7.68 -5.27
N PHE A 113 5.27 7.54 -4.48
CA PHE A 113 5.11 6.38 -3.62
C PHE A 113 4.88 5.12 -4.45
N PHE A 114 5.34 3.99 -3.92
CA PHE A 114 5.04 2.68 -4.45
C PHE A 114 4.96 1.65 -3.34
N VAL A 115 4.14 0.63 -3.56
CA VAL A 115 3.96 -0.45 -2.60
C VAL A 115 4.69 -1.70 -3.06
N CYS A 116 5.44 -2.30 -2.15
CA CYS A 116 5.93 -3.67 -2.20
C CYS A 116 4.94 -4.56 -1.44
N GLY A 117 4.06 -5.23 -2.18
CA GLY A 117 3.06 -6.15 -1.65
C GLY A 117 3.66 -7.54 -1.44
N LEU A 118 3.64 -8.01 -0.20
CA LEU A 118 4.05 -9.37 0.19
C LEU A 118 2.90 -10.40 0.02
N ASN A 119 1.82 -10.00 -0.63
CA ASN A 119 0.61 -10.80 -0.76
C ASN A 119 0.86 -12.00 -1.69
N LEU A 120 0.31 -13.15 -1.29
CA LEU A 120 0.23 -14.32 -2.15
C LEU A 120 -1.12 -14.33 -2.86
N THR A 121 -1.11 -14.59 -4.17
CA THR A 121 -2.33 -14.63 -4.97
C THR A 121 -2.63 -16.06 -5.39
N LEU A 122 -3.87 -16.49 -5.14
CA LEU A 122 -4.37 -17.77 -5.64
C LEU A 122 -4.44 -17.73 -7.17
N PRO A 123 -4.05 -18.82 -7.86
CA PRO A 123 -4.27 -18.92 -9.30
C PRO A 123 -5.77 -18.94 -9.61
N ASP A 124 -6.14 -18.43 -10.78
CA ASP A 124 -7.51 -18.36 -11.31
C ASP A 124 -7.90 -19.58 -12.16
N ASP A 125 -7.01 -20.58 -12.27
CA ASP A 125 -7.20 -21.81 -13.02
C ASP A 125 -7.35 -23.05 -12.11
N ALA A 126 -7.40 -24.23 -12.73
CA ALA A 126 -7.54 -25.51 -12.03
C ALA A 126 -6.48 -25.78 -10.94
N ARG A 127 -5.34 -25.06 -10.94
CA ARG A 127 -4.33 -25.15 -9.88
C ARG A 127 -4.83 -24.60 -8.55
N ILE A 128 -5.93 -23.84 -8.53
CA ILE A 128 -6.57 -23.39 -7.28
C ILE A 128 -6.96 -24.57 -6.39
N CYS A 129 -7.32 -25.71 -7.00
CA CYS A 129 -7.65 -26.96 -6.30
C CYS A 129 -6.51 -27.46 -5.41
N LEU A 130 -5.24 -27.19 -5.75
CA LEU A 130 -4.08 -27.55 -4.93
C LEU A 130 -4.05 -26.82 -3.58
N TYR A 131 -4.75 -25.69 -3.46
CA TYR A 131 -4.78 -24.85 -2.27
C TYR A 131 -6.12 -24.93 -1.54
N VAL A 132 -7.22 -25.16 -2.27
CA VAL A 132 -8.58 -25.21 -1.71
C VAL A 132 -9.00 -26.63 -1.31
N LEU A 133 -8.59 -27.67 -2.05
CA LEU A 133 -8.97 -29.06 -1.77
C LEU A 133 -8.00 -29.79 -0.83
N ARG A 134 -7.00 -29.09 -0.30
CA ARG A 134 -6.06 -29.69 0.66
C ARG A 134 -6.77 -29.99 1.98
N LEU A 135 -7.03 -31.27 2.23
CA LEU A 135 -7.64 -31.78 3.47
C LEU A 135 -6.91 -31.37 4.76
N CYS A 136 -5.61 -31.03 4.68
CA CYS A 136 -4.79 -30.68 5.85
C CYS A 136 -4.19 -29.27 5.79
N ASP A 137 -4.60 -28.41 4.85
CA ASP A 137 -3.96 -27.11 4.68
C ASP A 137 -4.91 -26.09 4.05
N SER A 138 -5.00 -24.90 4.64
CA SER A 138 -5.85 -23.81 4.14
C SER A 138 -4.99 -22.70 3.53
N PHE A 139 -5.59 -21.89 2.65
CA PHE A 139 -4.95 -20.68 2.13
C PHE A 139 -4.40 -19.80 3.26
N ALA A 140 -5.18 -19.58 4.31
CA ALA A 140 -4.75 -18.82 5.49
C ALA A 140 -3.50 -19.42 6.15
N ASN A 141 -3.39 -20.76 6.24
CA ASN A 141 -2.23 -21.43 6.80
C ASN A 141 -0.99 -21.35 5.88
N VAL A 142 -1.18 -21.34 4.57
CA VAL A 142 -0.09 -21.11 3.61
C VAL A 142 0.44 -19.68 3.74
N VAL A 143 -0.43 -18.67 3.64
CA VAL A 143 -0.05 -17.26 3.78
C VAL A 143 0.65 -17.01 5.12
N ARG A 144 0.12 -17.59 6.21
CA ARG A 144 0.73 -17.48 7.54
C ARG A 144 2.14 -18.07 7.60
N ARG A 145 2.38 -19.25 7.03
CA ARG A 145 3.73 -19.88 7.04
C ARG A 145 4.71 -19.18 6.10
N SER A 146 4.20 -18.51 5.08
CA SER A 146 5.03 -17.75 4.14
C SER A 146 5.50 -16.41 4.70
N LEU A 147 4.74 -15.81 5.62
CA LEU A 147 5.03 -14.48 6.17
C LEU A 147 6.42 -14.36 6.82
N PRO A 148 6.87 -15.28 7.71
CA PRO A 148 8.21 -15.19 8.30
C PRO A 148 9.34 -15.15 7.27
N ARG A 149 9.21 -15.93 6.18
CA ARG A 149 10.21 -15.96 5.11
C ARG A 149 10.21 -14.67 4.30
N LEU A 150 9.03 -14.16 3.95
CA LEU A 150 8.89 -12.87 3.26
C LEU A 150 9.40 -11.71 4.13
N LEU A 151 9.16 -11.75 5.44
CA LEU A 151 9.69 -10.78 6.39
C LEU A 151 11.22 -10.82 6.50
N LEU A 152 11.80 -12.01 6.55
CA LEU A 152 13.25 -12.17 6.51
C LEU A 152 13.84 -11.56 5.24
N TRP A 153 13.22 -11.82 4.08
CA TRP A 153 13.63 -11.22 2.81
C TRP A 153 13.51 -9.68 2.83
N VAL A 154 12.40 -9.12 3.34
CA VAL A 154 12.20 -7.67 3.45
C VAL A 154 13.27 -7.03 4.32
N LYS A 155 13.63 -7.64 5.46
CA LYS A 155 14.71 -7.16 6.34
C LYS A 155 16.04 -7.05 5.58
N GLN A 156 16.34 -8.00 4.69
CA GLN A 156 17.54 -7.96 3.84
C GLN A 156 17.52 -6.83 2.79
N GLN A 157 16.34 -6.31 2.44
CA GLN A 157 16.20 -5.21 1.48
C GLN A 157 16.38 -3.81 2.10
N GLY A 158 16.74 -3.69 3.38
CA GLY A 158 16.86 -2.39 4.07
C GLY A 158 17.74 -1.38 3.35
N SER A 159 18.89 -1.81 2.80
CA SER A 159 19.79 -0.95 2.01
C SER A 159 19.15 -0.42 0.72
N ARG A 160 18.21 -1.18 0.15
CA ARG A 160 17.45 -0.82 -1.06
C ARG A 160 16.27 0.10 -0.76
N LYS A 161 15.95 0.32 0.53
CA LYS A 161 14.94 1.28 1.00
C LYS A 161 13.58 1.08 0.30
N PRO A 162 12.89 -0.05 0.53
CA PRO A 162 11.52 -0.21 0.06
C PRO A 162 10.65 0.94 0.59
N ASN A 163 9.69 1.40 -0.22
CA ASN A 163 8.95 2.63 0.07
C ASN A 163 7.76 2.39 1.00
N ILE A 164 6.75 1.65 0.55
CA ILE A 164 5.65 1.15 1.39
C ILE A 164 5.66 -0.37 1.31
N VAL A 165 5.59 -1.06 2.45
CA VAL A 165 5.49 -2.52 2.50
C VAL A 165 4.08 -2.89 2.97
N ALA A 166 3.36 -3.69 2.18
CA ALA A 166 2.00 -4.11 2.48
C ALA A 166 1.88 -5.63 2.57
N SER A 167 0.97 -6.10 3.43
CA SER A 167 0.67 -7.51 3.60
C SER A 167 -0.78 -7.71 4.07
N ASP A 168 -1.45 -8.75 3.58
CA ASP A 168 -2.77 -9.19 4.08
C ASP A 168 -2.73 -9.61 5.56
N LEU A 169 -1.53 -9.89 6.10
CA LEU A 169 -1.30 -10.25 7.50
C LEU A 169 -0.56 -9.16 8.29
N ALA A 170 -0.70 -7.88 7.91
CA ALA A 170 0.01 -6.77 8.57
C ALA A 170 -0.22 -6.68 10.08
N GLY A 171 -1.38 -7.14 10.59
CA GLY A 171 -1.69 -7.18 12.02
C GLY A 171 -1.12 -8.38 12.78
N ARG A 172 -0.32 -9.23 12.14
CA ARG A 172 0.24 -10.45 12.74
C ARG A 172 1.76 -10.38 12.89
N GLU A 173 2.24 -11.16 13.85
CA GLU A 173 3.67 -11.40 14.09
C GLU A 173 4.43 -10.09 14.31
N ASP A 174 5.69 -10.03 13.88
CA ASP A 174 6.58 -8.89 13.98
C ASP A 174 6.52 -7.99 12.73
N PHE A 175 5.50 -8.11 11.86
CA PHE A 175 5.45 -7.41 10.56
C PHE A 175 5.66 -5.90 10.71
N VAL A 176 4.83 -5.24 11.52
CA VAL A 176 4.92 -3.78 11.73
C VAL A 176 6.29 -3.38 12.28
N SER A 177 6.78 -4.12 13.28
CA SER A 177 8.09 -3.86 13.88
C SER A 177 9.23 -4.03 12.87
N ALA A 178 9.18 -5.09 12.05
CA ALA A 178 10.16 -5.38 11.03
C ALA A 178 10.23 -4.27 9.97
N VAL A 179 9.08 -3.76 9.52
CA VAL A 179 9.00 -2.66 8.55
C VAL A 179 9.49 -1.35 9.16
N ILE A 180 9.14 -1.05 10.42
CA ILE A 180 9.64 0.15 11.13
C ILE A 180 11.17 0.11 11.24
N GLN A 181 11.75 -1.04 11.58
CA GLN A 181 13.20 -1.21 11.76
C GLN A 181 14.01 -0.92 10.48
N LEU A 182 13.42 -1.06 9.29
CA LEU A 182 14.06 -0.68 8.02
C LEU A 182 14.42 0.81 7.95
N ASN A 183 13.72 1.65 8.72
CA ASN A 183 13.98 3.09 8.77
C ASN A 183 15.08 3.48 9.77
N ILE A 184 15.47 2.55 10.66
CA ILE A 184 16.45 2.76 11.74
C ILE A 184 17.86 2.41 11.27
N SER A 185 18.01 1.45 10.34
CA SER A 185 19.29 0.99 9.77
C SER A 185 19.95 2.02 8.83
N LYS A 186 19.95 3.29 9.23
CA LYS A 186 20.61 4.42 8.56
C LYS A 186 22.11 4.42 8.80
#